data_AF-A0A519GUV5-F1
#
_entry.id   AF-A0A519GUV5-F1
#
_cell.length_a   1.000
_cell.length_b   1.000
_cell.length_c   1.000
_cell.angle_alpha   90.00
_cell.angle_beta   90.00
_cell.angle_gamma   90.00
#
_symmetry.space_group_name_H-M   'P 1'
#
loop_
_entity.id
_entity.type
_entity.pdbx_description
1 polymer ?
#
loop_
_entity_poly.entity_id
_entity_poly.type
_entity_poly.pdbx_seq_one_letter_code
_entity_poly.pdbx_strand_id
1 'polypeptide(L)'
;MSFSGFVVQLLNGLASASSLFLVAAGLSLIFGVTRIVNFAHGSFYMVGIYVAYTLVERLGGSIGFWPSLALAAVCVGVLGALIEVVLLRRIYKAPELFQLLATFALVLVIKDAVLYFWGPEELLGPRAPGLRGSVEILGRQFPSYDLFLMVVGPLVLGAVWLLLTRTRFGTLVRAATQDREMVSALGVNQAWLFTAVFALGALLAGLGGALQLPREPANLEMDLHTIGAAFVVVVVGGMGSLPGAYVAALLIAEIKAVC
;
A
#
# COMPACT_ATOMS: atom_id res chain seq x y z
N MET A 1 15.90 10.41 -26.30
CA MET A 1 14.66 9.60 -26.40
C MET A 1 13.85 10.07 -27.60
N SER A 2 13.23 9.16 -28.37
CA SER A 2 12.21 9.57 -29.35
C SER A 2 10.96 10.10 -28.63
N PHE A 3 10.17 10.98 -29.26
CA PHE A 3 8.93 11.51 -28.67
C PHE A 3 7.99 10.38 -28.21
N SER A 4 7.82 9.34 -29.04
CA SER A 4 7.05 8.14 -28.69
C SER A 4 7.59 7.40 -27.48
N GLY A 5 8.92 7.36 -27.29
CA GLY A 5 9.53 6.72 -26.14
C GLY A 5 9.38 7.52 -24.86
N PHE A 6 9.46 8.85 -24.96
CA PHE A 6 9.18 9.73 -23.83
C PHE A 6 7.74 9.57 -23.34
N VAL A 7 6.76 9.59 -24.24
CA VAL A 7 5.34 9.41 -23.89
C VAL A 7 5.09 8.06 -23.23
N VAL A 8 5.63 6.97 -23.77
CA VAL A 8 5.48 5.63 -23.17
C VAL A 8 6.10 5.56 -21.77
N GLN A 9 7.23 6.26 -21.55
CA GLN A 9 7.86 6.30 -20.25
C GLN A 9 7.02 7.04 -19.22
N LEU A 10 6.42 8.18 -19.59
CA LEU A 10 5.46 8.89 -18.73
C LEU A 10 4.27 7.98 -18.40
N LEU A 11 3.70 7.29 -19.39
CA LEU A 11 2.62 6.33 -19.15
C LEU A 11 3.03 5.22 -18.16
N ASN A 12 4.24 4.71 -18.25
CA ASN A 12 4.73 3.73 -17.27
C ASN A 12 4.90 4.34 -15.87
N GLY A 13 5.31 5.62 -15.79
CA GLY A 13 5.32 6.42 -14.56
C GLY A 13 3.95 6.48 -13.91
N LEU A 14 2.92 6.90 -14.65
CA LEU A 14 1.51 6.94 -14.19
C LEU A 14 1.02 5.58 -13.68
N ALA A 15 1.34 4.50 -14.39
CA ALA A 15 0.96 3.16 -13.96
C ALA A 15 1.65 2.78 -12.62
N SER A 16 2.94 3.11 -12.49
CA SER A 16 3.73 2.85 -11.27
C SER A 16 3.34 3.76 -10.10
N ALA A 17 2.82 4.95 -10.39
CA ALA A 17 2.31 5.87 -9.38
C ALA A 17 1.15 5.27 -8.59
N SER A 18 0.35 4.39 -9.20
CA SER A 18 -0.81 3.78 -8.55
C SER A 18 -0.41 2.94 -7.33
N SER A 19 0.48 1.96 -7.46
CA SER A 19 0.91 1.11 -6.35
C SER A 19 1.66 1.90 -5.29
N LEU A 20 2.52 2.84 -5.71
CA LEU A 20 3.20 3.77 -4.81
C LEU A 20 2.21 4.63 -4.01
N PHE A 21 1.17 5.15 -4.67
CA PHE A 21 0.08 5.88 -4.01
C PHE A 21 -0.66 5.01 -3.01
N LEU A 22 -1.00 3.75 -3.34
CA LEU A 22 -1.72 2.86 -2.43
C LEU A 22 -0.96 2.67 -1.11
N VAL A 23 0.35 2.42 -1.17
CA VAL A 23 1.20 2.30 0.02
C VAL A 23 1.32 3.62 0.76
N ALA A 24 1.59 4.72 0.05
CA ALA A 24 1.73 6.03 0.66
C ALA A 24 0.43 6.54 1.29
N ALA A 25 -0.73 6.24 0.70
CA ALA A 25 -2.04 6.55 1.25
C ALA A 25 -2.28 5.81 2.57
N GLY A 26 -1.96 4.51 2.61
CA GLY A 26 -2.04 3.72 3.84
C GLY A 26 -1.14 4.29 4.94
N LEU A 27 0.12 4.60 4.61
CA LEU A 27 1.07 5.20 5.53
C LEU A 27 0.62 6.58 6.02
N SER A 28 0.11 7.43 5.13
CA SER A 28 -0.40 8.77 5.44
C SER A 28 -1.61 8.71 6.37
N LEU A 29 -2.50 7.74 6.19
CA LEU A 29 -3.67 7.55 7.06
C LEU A 29 -3.27 7.11 8.47
N ILE A 30 -2.39 6.10 8.56
CA ILE A 30 -1.88 5.62 9.84
C ILE A 30 -1.19 6.78 10.54
N PHE A 31 -0.27 7.47 9.87
CA PHE A 31 0.45 8.58 10.45
C PHE A 31 -0.47 9.73 10.87
N GLY A 32 -1.48 10.08 10.06
CA GLY A 32 -2.42 11.16 10.40
C GLY A 32 -3.11 10.92 11.74
N VAL A 33 -3.40 9.66 12.07
CA VAL A 33 -4.17 9.27 13.26
C VAL A 33 -3.29 8.77 14.41
N THR A 34 -2.08 8.26 14.17
CA THR A 34 -1.16 7.78 15.23
C THR A 34 0.01 8.74 15.47
N ARG A 35 0.42 9.55 14.48
CA ARG A 35 1.64 10.38 14.46
C ARG A 35 2.92 9.56 14.67
N ILE A 36 2.85 8.26 14.36
CA ILE A 36 3.93 7.32 14.54
C ILE A 36 4.35 6.80 13.18
N VAL A 37 5.65 6.89 12.95
CA VAL A 37 6.33 6.36 11.77
C VAL A 37 6.43 4.84 11.92
N ASN A 38 5.86 4.08 10.98
CA ASN A 38 5.87 2.61 11.01
C ASN A 38 6.69 2.04 9.84
N PHE A 39 7.90 1.56 10.12
CA PHE A 39 8.76 0.95 9.11
C PHE A 39 8.20 -0.37 8.54
N ALA A 40 7.42 -1.11 9.32
CA ALA A 40 6.82 -2.38 8.88
C ALA A 40 5.74 -2.21 7.81
N HIS A 41 5.36 -0.96 7.48
CA HIS A 41 4.36 -0.72 6.45
C HIS A 41 4.80 -1.19 5.05
N GLY A 42 6.10 -1.09 4.74
CA GLY A 42 6.65 -1.70 3.52
C GLY A 42 6.58 -3.22 3.52
N SER A 43 6.73 -3.84 4.69
CA SER A 43 6.58 -5.29 4.84
C SER A 43 5.13 -5.74 4.59
N PHE A 44 4.12 -4.91 4.85
CA PHE A 44 2.73 -5.22 4.45
C PHE A 44 2.54 -5.22 2.93
N TYR A 45 3.21 -4.33 2.21
CA TYR A 45 3.25 -4.37 0.75
C TYR A 45 3.89 -5.67 0.24
N MET A 46 5.05 -6.04 0.80
CA MET A 46 5.74 -7.29 0.46
C MET A 46 4.85 -8.51 0.73
N VAL A 47 4.29 -8.63 1.94
CA VAL A 47 3.36 -9.72 2.28
C VAL A 47 2.15 -9.73 1.36
N GLY A 48 1.65 -8.57 0.91
CA GLY A 48 0.59 -8.47 -0.09
C GLY A 48 0.89 -9.20 -1.39
N ILE A 49 2.11 -9.05 -1.93
CA ILE A 49 2.55 -9.77 -3.13
C ILE A 49 2.60 -11.28 -2.86
N TYR A 50 3.27 -11.72 -1.79
CA TYR A 50 3.44 -13.15 -1.49
C TYR A 50 2.11 -13.87 -1.21
N VAL A 51 1.21 -13.22 -0.46
CA VAL A 51 -0.14 -13.74 -0.22
C VAL A 51 -0.93 -13.76 -1.53
N ALA A 52 -0.86 -12.72 -2.35
CA ALA A 52 -1.52 -12.72 -3.66
C ALA A 52 -1.00 -13.83 -4.58
N TYR A 53 0.33 -14.02 -4.66
CA TYR A 53 0.96 -15.12 -5.38
C TYR A 53 0.37 -16.47 -4.95
N THR A 54 0.38 -16.73 -3.65
CA THR A 54 -0.10 -18.00 -3.07
C THR A 54 -1.59 -18.22 -3.33
N LEU A 55 -2.41 -17.18 -3.19
CA LEU A 55 -3.85 -17.27 -3.42
C LEU A 55 -4.18 -17.44 -4.91
N VAL A 56 -3.43 -16.81 -5.80
CA VAL A 56 -3.63 -16.99 -7.24
C VAL A 56 -3.16 -18.39 -7.67
N GLU A 57 -2.06 -18.88 -7.15
CA GLU A 57 -1.55 -20.22 -7.48
C GLU A 57 -2.49 -21.32 -6.96
N ARG A 58 -2.93 -21.22 -5.69
CA ARG A 58 -3.76 -22.27 -5.05
C ARG A 58 -5.24 -22.15 -5.36
N LEU A 59 -5.78 -20.94 -5.48
CA LEU A 59 -7.22 -20.67 -5.60
C LEU A 59 -7.60 -19.98 -6.92
N GLY A 60 -6.63 -19.61 -7.76
CA GLY A 60 -6.90 -18.90 -9.01
C GLY A 60 -7.72 -19.72 -10.02
N GLY A 61 -7.65 -21.06 -9.94
CA GLY A 61 -8.50 -21.94 -10.74
C GLY A 61 -9.97 -21.94 -10.33
N SER A 62 -10.28 -21.68 -9.05
CA SER A 62 -11.65 -21.76 -8.50
C SER A 62 -12.32 -20.39 -8.31
N ILE A 63 -11.59 -19.42 -7.75
CA ILE A 63 -12.12 -18.10 -7.37
C ILE A 63 -11.71 -17.04 -8.40
N GLY A 64 -10.70 -17.32 -9.22
CA GLY A 64 -10.16 -16.41 -10.22
C GLY A 64 -9.10 -15.46 -9.66
N PHE A 65 -8.35 -14.84 -10.58
CA PHE A 65 -7.24 -13.95 -10.26
C PHE A 65 -7.66 -12.72 -9.46
N TRP A 66 -8.67 -11.98 -9.92
CA TRP A 66 -9.07 -10.70 -9.32
C TRP A 66 -9.58 -10.83 -7.88
N PRO A 67 -10.45 -11.81 -7.54
CA PRO A 67 -10.85 -12.02 -6.16
C PRO A 67 -9.69 -12.45 -5.26
N SER A 68 -8.71 -13.21 -5.77
CA SER A 68 -7.51 -13.57 -5.00
C SER A 68 -6.68 -12.34 -4.60
N LEU A 69 -6.55 -11.34 -5.49
CA LEU A 69 -5.88 -10.08 -5.16
C LEU A 69 -6.63 -9.29 -4.08
N ALA A 70 -7.96 -9.20 -4.19
CA ALA A 70 -8.78 -8.54 -3.18
C ALA A 70 -8.70 -9.26 -1.83
N LEU A 71 -8.72 -10.59 -1.84
CA LEU A 71 -8.57 -11.41 -0.64
C LEU A 71 -7.18 -11.24 -0.01
N ALA A 72 -6.12 -11.14 -0.80
CA ALA A 72 -4.78 -10.84 -0.31
C ALA A 72 -4.75 -9.51 0.47
N ALA A 73 -5.34 -8.45 -0.09
CA ALA A 73 -5.44 -7.16 0.58
C ALA A 73 -6.20 -7.27 1.92
N VAL A 74 -7.30 -8.02 1.96
CA VAL A 74 -8.07 -8.26 3.20
C VAL A 74 -7.24 -9.02 4.22
N CYS A 75 -6.54 -10.08 3.82
CA CYS A 75 -5.65 -10.85 4.69
C CYS A 75 -4.55 -9.97 5.31
N VAL A 76 -3.93 -9.09 4.52
CA VAL A 76 -2.93 -8.14 5.02
C VAL A 76 -3.57 -7.09 5.94
N GLY A 77 -4.77 -6.61 5.64
CA GLY A 77 -5.52 -5.73 6.54
C GLY A 77 -5.80 -6.36 7.90
N VAL A 78 -6.19 -7.64 7.92
CA VAL A 78 -6.39 -8.42 9.15
C VAL A 78 -5.07 -8.63 9.89
N LEU A 79 -3.99 -8.97 9.17
CA LEU A 79 -2.65 -9.09 9.76
C LEU A 79 -2.20 -7.78 10.40
N GLY A 80 -2.42 -6.65 9.73
CA GLY A 80 -2.16 -5.32 10.25
C GLY A 80 -2.94 -5.04 11.52
N ALA A 81 -4.25 -5.32 11.53
CA ALA A 81 -5.09 -5.18 12.72
C ALA A 81 -4.56 -6.02 13.91
N LEU A 82 -4.16 -7.27 13.63
CA LEU A 82 -3.62 -8.17 14.65
C LEU A 82 -2.31 -7.63 15.24
N ILE A 83 -1.39 -7.17 14.38
CA ILE A 83 -0.13 -6.56 14.80
C ILE A 83 -0.36 -5.29 15.61
N GLU A 84 -1.32 -4.46 15.21
CA GLU A 84 -1.68 -3.26 15.95
C GLU A 84 -2.14 -3.61 17.37
N VAL A 85 -3.08 -4.55 17.49
CA VAL A 85 -3.68 -4.93 18.77
C VAL A 85 -2.66 -5.63 19.68
N VAL A 86 -1.84 -6.51 19.13
CA VAL A 86 -0.92 -7.36 19.90
C VAL A 86 0.37 -6.63 20.23
N LEU A 87 0.93 -5.85 19.30
CA LEU A 87 2.25 -5.23 19.49
C LEU A 87 2.13 -3.73 19.69
N LEU A 88 1.64 -3.01 18.67
CA LEU A 88 1.81 -1.55 18.61
C LEU A 88 1.00 -0.81 19.68
N ARG A 89 -0.22 -1.27 19.95
CA ARG A 89 -1.10 -0.69 20.98
C ARG A 89 -0.44 -0.67 22.36
N ARG A 90 0.41 -1.65 22.66
CA ARG A 90 1.10 -1.76 23.96
C ARG A 90 2.26 -0.78 24.09
N ILE A 91 2.79 -0.28 22.98
CA ILE A 91 3.99 0.57 22.93
C ILE A 91 3.72 2.00 22.47
N TYR A 92 2.48 2.37 22.14
CA TYR A 92 2.13 3.75 21.73
C TYR A 92 2.45 4.82 22.79
N LYS A 93 2.53 4.46 24.07
CA LYS A 93 2.92 5.38 25.15
C LYS A 93 4.44 5.42 25.38
N ALA A 94 5.20 4.53 24.74
CA ALA A 94 6.65 4.50 24.86
C ALA A 94 7.28 5.61 24.00
N PRO A 95 8.50 6.07 24.32
CA PRO A 95 9.24 7.02 23.49
C PRO A 95 9.33 6.57 22.02
N GLU A 96 9.37 7.53 21.10
CA GLU A 96 9.36 7.28 19.64
C GLU A 96 10.44 6.28 19.20
N LEU A 97 11.64 6.36 19.79
CA LEU A 97 12.74 5.44 19.51
C LEU A 97 12.35 3.96 19.72
N PHE A 98 11.58 3.64 20.76
CA PHE A 98 11.13 2.28 21.02
C PHE A 98 10.11 1.81 20.00
N GLN A 99 9.28 2.71 19.48
CA GLN A 99 8.29 2.41 18.45
C GLN A 99 8.98 2.15 17.11
N LEU A 100 9.99 2.95 16.76
CA LEU A 100 10.84 2.72 15.59
C LEU A 100 11.58 1.39 15.71
N LEU A 101 12.18 1.09 16.86
CA LEU A 101 12.87 -0.17 17.12
C LEU A 101 11.92 -1.38 17.00
N ALA A 102 10.72 -1.28 17.56
CA ALA A 102 9.73 -2.34 17.51
C ALA A 102 9.20 -2.59 16.08
N THR A 103 8.97 -1.52 15.32
CA THR A 103 8.54 -1.66 13.92
C THR A 103 9.67 -2.17 13.03
N PHE A 104 10.92 -1.82 13.30
CA PHE A 104 12.08 -2.41 12.64
C PHE A 104 12.26 -3.90 13.00
N ALA A 105 12.08 -4.28 14.26
CA ALA A 105 12.06 -5.69 14.65
C ALA A 105 10.94 -6.46 13.92
N LEU A 106 9.77 -5.85 13.75
CA LEU A 106 8.68 -6.43 12.99
C LEU A 106 9.01 -6.60 11.50
N VAL A 107 9.75 -5.66 10.88
CA VAL A 107 10.27 -5.83 9.51
C VAL A 107 11.11 -7.11 9.42
N LEU A 108 12.05 -7.30 10.34
CA LEU A 108 12.91 -8.49 10.37
C LEU A 108 12.11 -9.78 10.57
N VAL A 109 11.17 -9.80 11.53
CA VAL A 109 10.31 -10.97 11.79
C VAL A 109 9.44 -11.31 10.57
N ILE A 110 8.85 -10.31 9.91
CA ILE A 110 8.05 -10.54 8.71
C ILE A 110 8.94 -11.05 7.57
N LYS A 111 10.13 -10.49 7.39
CA LYS A 111 11.09 -10.91 6.37
C LYS A 111 11.52 -12.37 6.59
N ASP A 112 11.85 -12.74 7.81
CA ASP A 112 12.21 -14.12 8.18
C ASP A 112 11.02 -15.08 8.03
N ALA A 113 9.81 -14.65 8.37
CA ALA A 113 8.60 -15.43 8.14
C ALA A 113 8.37 -15.66 6.63
N VAL A 114 8.54 -14.63 5.81
CA VAL A 114 8.43 -14.74 4.35
C VAL A 114 9.51 -15.69 3.80
N LEU A 115 10.76 -15.54 4.25
CA LEU A 115 11.86 -16.43 3.89
C LEU A 115 11.55 -17.90 4.25
N TYR A 116 10.98 -18.14 5.42
CA TYR A 116 10.63 -19.47 5.90
C TYR A 116 9.51 -20.12 5.08
N PHE A 117 8.46 -19.37 4.73
CA PHE A 117 7.30 -19.91 4.03
C PHE A 117 7.47 -20.00 2.51
N TRP A 118 8.18 -19.05 1.89
CA TRP A 118 8.32 -18.95 0.43
C TRP A 118 9.72 -19.21 -0.09
N GLY A 119 10.73 -19.24 0.78
CA GLY A 119 12.13 -19.38 0.39
C GLY A 119 12.78 -18.07 -0.06
N PRO A 120 14.07 -18.12 -0.44
CA PRO A 120 14.84 -16.95 -0.85
C PRO A 120 14.68 -16.60 -2.34
N GLU A 121 14.01 -17.46 -3.12
CA GLU A 121 13.88 -17.31 -4.56
C GLU A 121 12.86 -16.22 -4.92
N GLU A 122 13.12 -15.55 -6.04
CA GLU A 122 12.19 -14.57 -6.58
C GLU A 122 10.99 -15.25 -7.22
N LEU A 123 9.78 -14.95 -6.73
CA LEU A 123 8.55 -15.58 -7.21
C LEU A 123 7.84 -14.70 -8.23
N LEU A 124 7.75 -15.19 -9.47
CA LEU A 124 7.03 -14.52 -10.54
C LEU A 124 5.56 -14.93 -10.55
N GLY A 125 4.67 -13.96 -10.35
CA GLY A 125 3.24 -14.19 -10.44
C GLY A 125 2.75 -14.43 -11.87
N PRO A 126 1.62 -15.14 -12.05
CA PRO A 126 1.03 -15.30 -13.37
C PRO A 126 0.47 -13.98 -13.90
N ARG A 127 0.46 -13.83 -15.22
CA ARG A 127 -0.10 -12.64 -15.88
C ARG A 127 -1.61 -12.53 -15.63
N ALA A 128 -2.08 -11.31 -15.39
CA ALA A 128 -3.49 -11.01 -15.17
C ALA A 128 -4.37 -11.52 -16.34
N PRO A 129 -5.39 -12.36 -16.08
CA PRO A 129 -6.28 -12.86 -17.11
C PRO A 129 -7.12 -11.71 -17.70
N GLY A 130 -7.27 -11.70 -19.02
CA GLY A 130 -7.95 -10.62 -19.76
C GLY A 130 -7.08 -9.40 -20.09
N LEU A 131 -5.91 -9.25 -19.46
CA LEU A 131 -4.98 -8.13 -19.67
C LEU A 131 -3.56 -8.61 -20.05
N ARG A 132 -3.48 -9.72 -20.80
CA ARG A 132 -2.21 -10.34 -21.23
C ARG A 132 -1.59 -9.67 -22.46
N GLY A 133 -2.39 -8.89 -23.19
CA GLY A 133 -1.99 -8.24 -24.43
C GLY A 133 -1.40 -6.85 -24.24
N SER A 134 -1.07 -6.21 -25.35
CA SER A 134 -0.60 -4.84 -25.44
C SER A 134 -1.48 -4.02 -26.38
N VAL A 135 -1.53 -2.72 -26.13
CA VAL A 135 -2.20 -1.73 -26.99
C VAL A 135 -1.11 -0.91 -27.67
N GLU A 136 -1.27 -0.64 -28.96
CA GLU A 136 -0.33 0.19 -29.70
C GLU A 136 -0.60 1.68 -29.41
N ILE A 137 0.38 2.36 -28.82
CA ILE A 137 0.35 3.79 -28.52
C ILE A 137 1.53 4.44 -29.24
N LEU A 138 1.26 5.33 -30.19
CA LEU A 138 2.29 6.06 -30.96
C LEU A 138 3.34 5.14 -31.60
N GLY A 139 2.91 3.99 -32.14
CA GLY A 139 3.81 3.01 -32.78
C GLY A 139 4.60 2.12 -31.81
N ARG A 140 4.27 2.14 -30.50
CA ARG A 140 4.90 1.29 -29.48
C ARG A 140 3.86 0.46 -28.74
N GLN A 141 4.23 -0.78 -28.44
CA GLN A 141 3.39 -1.69 -27.67
C GLN A 141 3.43 -1.31 -26.19
N PHE A 142 2.28 -0.97 -25.62
CA PHE A 142 2.11 -0.64 -24.21
C PHE A 142 1.26 -1.72 -23.51
N PRO A 143 1.71 -2.31 -22.38
CA PRO A 143 0.96 -3.38 -21.70
C PRO A 143 -0.45 -2.93 -21.29
N SER A 144 -1.47 -3.73 -21.62
CA SER A 144 -2.86 -3.43 -21.23
C SER A 144 -3.07 -3.42 -19.71
N TYR A 145 -2.26 -4.17 -18.96
CA TYR A 145 -2.26 -4.16 -17.49
C TYR A 145 -1.83 -2.81 -16.90
N ASP A 146 -0.89 -2.12 -17.53
CA ASP A 146 -0.42 -0.82 -17.04
C ASP A 146 -1.52 0.25 -17.19
N LEU A 147 -2.31 0.18 -18.28
CA LEU A 147 -3.50 1.04 -18.44
C LEU A 147 -4.53 0.80 -17.34
N PHE A 148 -4.73 -0.46 -16.92
CA PHE A 148 -5.59 -0.78 -15.80
C PHE A 148 -5.08 -0.16 -14.49
N LEU A 149 -3.78 -0.27 -14.20
CA LEU A 149 -3.19 0.32 -13.00
C LEU A 149 -3.32 1.84 -12.94
N MET A 150 -3.21 2.53 -14.09
CA MET A 150 -3.47 3.98 -14.16
C MET A 150 -4.88 4.35 -13.69
N VAL A 151 -5.88 3.49 -13.93
CA VAL A 151 -7.27 3.73 -13.53
C VAL A 151 -7.49 3.35 -12.06
N VAL A 152 -6.81 2.30 -11.57
CA VAL A 152 -6.95 1.83 -10.19
C VAL A 152 -6.54 2.88 -9.17
N GLY A 153 -5.45 3.62 -9.40
CA GLY A 153 -5.01 4.69 -8.50
C GLY A 153 -6.10 5.73 -8.19
N PRO A 154 -6.63 6.45 -9.20
CA PRO A 154 -7.75 7.36 -9.05
C PRO A 154 -9.01 6.71 -8.45
N LEU A 155 -9.31 5.46 -8.82
CA LEU A 155 -10.47 4.74 -8.29
C LEU A 155 -10.34 4.50 -6.78
N VAL A 156 -9.18 4.04 -6.32
CA VAL A 156 -8.89 3.84 -4.90
C VAL A 156 -8.86 5.17 -4.16
N LEU A 157 -8.29 6.23 -4.76
CA LEU A 157 -8.35 7.58 -4.20
C LEU A 157 -9.81 8.00 -3.99
N GLY A 158 -10.66 7.84 -5.00
CA GLY A 158 -12.09 8.15 -4.90
C GLY A 158 -12.80 7.34 -3.83
N ALA A 159 -12.52 6.03 -3.73
CA ALA A 159 -13.10 5.15 -2.73
C ALA A 159 -12.69 5.54 -1.30
N VAL A 160 -11.40 5.78 -1.06
CA VAL A 160 -10.91 6.20 0.26
C VAL A 160 -11.38 7.62 0.59
N TRP A 161 -11.40 8.53 -0.39
CA TRP A 161 -11.94 9.88 -0.19
C TRP A 161 -13.42 9.85 0.18
N LEU A 162 -14.22 9.02 -0.48
CA LEU A 162 -15.63 8.84 -0.16
C LEU A 162 -15.80 8.24 1.24
N LEU A 163 -15.01 7.20 1.56
CA LEU A 163 -14.98 6.58 2.89
C LEU A 163 -14.69 7.63 3.96
N LEU A 164 -13.70 8.49 3.76
CA LEU A 164 -13.35 9.51 4.73
C LEU A 164 -14.39 10.63 4.78
N THR A 165 -14.84 11.17 3.66
CA THR A 165 -15.70 12.37 3.64
C THR A 165 -17.17 12.09 3.93
N ARG A 166 -17.68 10.92 3.55
CA ARG A 166 -19.12 10.62 3.62
C ARG A 166 -19.51 9.67 4.75
N THR A 167 -18.57 9.04 5.45
CA THR A 167 -18.91 8.08 6.52
C THR A 167 -18.61 8.60 7.92
N ARG A 168 -19.30 8.04 8.92
CA ARG A 168 -19.04 8.32 10.35
C ARG A 168 -17.61 7.96 10.75
N PHE A 169 -17.10 6.84 10.25
CA PHE A 169 -15.70 6.43 10.46
C PHE A 169 -14.74 7.53 10.01
N GLY A 170 -14.96 8.06 8.81
CA GLY A 170 -14.15 9.14 8.27
C GLY A 170 -14.21 10.46 9.04
N THR A 171 -15.39 10.81 9.58
CA THR A 171 -15.53 11.96 10.49
C THR A 171 -14.74 11.76 11.78
N LEU A 172 -14.78 10.56 12.38
CA LEU A 172 -14.00 10.23 13.57
C LEU A 172 -12.49 10.24 13.30
N VAL A 173 -12.06 9.73 12.15
CA VAL A 173 -10.65 9.78 11.70
C VAL A 173 -10.17 11.21 11.59
N ARG A 174 -10.91 12.09 10.90
CA ARG A 174 -10.55 13.52 10.79
C ARG A 174 -10.53 14.22 12.15
N ALA A 175 -11.53 13.97 13.00
CA ALA A 175 -11.56 14.53 14.34
C ALA A 175 -10.33 14.08 15.16
N ALA A 176 -9.97 12.80 15.09
CA ALA A 176 -8.80 12.26 15.79
C ALA A 176 -7.46 12.78 15.23
N THR A 177 -7.41 13.21 13.96
CA THR A 177 -6.20 13.87 13.42
C THR A 177 -6.01 15.29 13.93
N GLN A 178 -7.10 15.96 14.33
CA GLN A 178 -7.09 17.31 14.88
C GLN A 178 -6.83 17.32 16.39
N ASP A 179 -7.64 16.58 17.15
CA ASP A 179 -7.50 16.48 18.60
C ASP A 179 -7.98 15.11 19.10
N ARG A 180 -7.01 14.28 19.50
CA ARG A 180 -7.29 12.92 19.98
C ARG A 180 -7.90 12.92 21.36
N GLU A 181 -7.48 13.84 22.22
CA GLU A 181 -7.92 13.91 23.61
C GLU A 181 -9.39 14.32 23.67
N MET A 182 -9.79 15.30 22.86
CA MET A 182 -11.19 15.70 22.70
C MET A 182 -12.06 14.54 22.18
N VAL A 183 -11.57 13.80 21.17
CA VAL A 183 -12.30 12.64 20.64
C VAL A 183 -12.49 11.55 21.71
N SER A 184 -11.50 11.29 22.57
CA SER A 184 -11.71 10.39 23.72
C SER A 184 -12.68 10.93 24.76
N ALA A 185 -12.66 12.24 25.03
CA ALA A 185 -13.57 12.86 26.00
C ALA A 185 -15.04 12.75 25.56
N LEU A 186 -15.30 12.71 24.24
CA LEU A 186 -16.61 12.46 23.65
C LEU A 186 -17.03 10.97 23.67
N GLY A 187 -16.27 10.09 24.32
CA GLY A 187 -16.60 8.67 24.49
C GLY A 187 -16.25 7.78 23.30
N VAL A 188 -15.50 8.29 22.32
CA VAL A 188 -15.05 7.49 21.17
C VAL A 188 -13.93 6.55 21.62
N ASN A 189 -14.08 5.26 21.32
CA ASN A 189 -13.05 4.27 21.62
C ASN A 189 -11.86 4.42 20.65
N GLN A 190 -10.83 5.14 21.10
CA GLN A 190 -9.59 5.37 20.32
C GLN A 190 -8.92 4.07 19.89
N ALA A 191 -8.97 3.02 20.71
CA ALA A 191 -8.30 1.77 20.43
C ALA A 191 -8.88 1.11 19.17
N TRP A 192 -10.21 1.06 19.05
CA TRP A 192 -10.88 0.55 17.85
C TRP A 192 -10.70 1.45 16.63
N LEU A 193 -10.70 2.78 16.82
CA LEU A 193 -10.44 3.72 15.73
C LEU A 193 -9.04 3.50 15.15
N PHE A 194 -8.04 3.32 16.00
CA PHE A 194 -6.65 3.11 15.59
C PHE A 194 -6.48 1.76 14.90
N THR A 195 -7.06 0.68 15.44
CA THR A 195 -7.06 -0.63 14.77
C THR A 195 -7.70 -0.57 13.39
N ALA A 196 -8.85 0.11 13.25
CA ALA A 196 -9.55 0.21 11.98
C ALA A 196 -8.74 1.03 10.95
N VAL A 197 -8.11 2.12 11.36
CA VAL A 197 -7.22 2.91 10.48
C VAL A 197 -5.99 2.10 10.10
N PHE A 198 -5.40 1.36 11.05
CA PHE A 198 -4.24 0.53 10.79
C PHE A 198 -4.57 -0.64 9.86
N ALA A 199 -5.73 -1.29 10.06
CA ALA A 199 -6.24 -2.33 9.18
C ALA A 199 -6.47 -1.80 7.76
N LEU A 200 -7.08 -0.63 7.63
CA LEU A 200 -7.29 0.03 6.33
C LEU A 200 -5.96 0.38 5.67
N GLY A 201 -5.01 0.94 6.42
CA GLY A 201 -3.69 1.27 5.89
C GLY A 201 -2.92 0.04 5.42
N ALA A 202 -2.90 -1.03 6.23
CA ALA A 202 -2.28 -2.30 5.86
C ALA A 202 -2.99 -2.96 4.67
N LEU A 203 -4.32 -2.85 4.59
CA LEU A 203 -5.09 -3.31 3.43
C LEU A 203 -4.69 -2.58 2.16
N LEU A 204 -4.54 -1.25 2.20
CA LEU A 204 -4.10 -0.46 1.05
C LEU A 204 -2.66 -0.83 0.62
N ALA A 205 -1.75 -1.01 1.58
CA ALA A 205 -0.39 -1.49 1.29
C ALA A 205 -0.40 -2.89 0.67
N GLY A 206 -1.17 -3.81 1.25
CA GLY A 206 -1.34 -5.17 0.74
C GLY A 206 -1.98 -5.22 -0.64
N LEU A 207 -2.95 -4.34 -0.92
CA LEU A 207 -3.55 -4.18 -2.24
C LEU A 207 -2.54 -3.64 -3.25
N GLY A 208 -1.74 -2.64 -2.86
CA GLY A 208 -0.65 -2.11 -3.69
C GLY A 208 0.34 -3.20 -4.08
N GLY A 209 0.70 -4.06 -3.11
CA GLY A 209 1.54 -5.23 -3.36
C GLY A 209 0.84 -6.22 -4.29
N ALA A 210 -0.35 -6.68 -3.93
CA ALA A 210 -1.11 -7.67 -4.71
C ALA A 210 -1.28 -7.28 -6.19
N LEU A 211 -1.49 -5.98 -6.47
CA LEU A 211 -1.59 -5.44 -7.82
C LEU A 211 -0.24 -5.40 -8.57
N GLN A 212 0.89 -5.38 -7.87
CA GLN A 212 2.21 -5.41 -8.51
C GLN A 212 2.63 -6.84 -8.90
N LEU A 213 1.93 -7.88 -8.42
CA LEU A 213 2.26 -9.29 -8.67
C LEU A 213 2.54 -9.63 -10.15
N PRO A 214 1.82 -9.11 -11.17
CA PRO A 214 2.11 -9.40 -12.58
C PRO A 214 3.24 -8.55 -13.20
N ARG A 215 3.71 -7.52 -12.49
CA ARG A 215 4.70 -6.54 -13.00
C ARG A 215 6.09 -6.78 -12.44
N GLU A 216 6.19 -7.17 -11.18
CA GLU A 216 7.46 -7.37 -10.48
C GLU A 216 7.47 -8.71 -9.74
N PRO A 217 8.62 -9.40 -9.72
CA PRO A 217 8.76 -10.61 -8.92
C PRO A 217 8.64 -10.29 -7.42
N ALA A 218 8.04 -11.20 -6.65
CA ALA A 218 8.10 -11.15 -5.21
C ALA A 218 9.53 -11.46 -4.75
N ASN A 219 10.17 -10.53 -4.04
CA ASN A 219 11.49 -10.73 -3.43
C ASN A 219 11.53 -10.21 -1.99
N LEU A 220 12.64 -10.43 -1.29
CA LEU A 220 12.76 -10.10 0.15
C LEU A 220 13.32 -8.70 0.43
N GLU A 221 13.60 -7.91 -0.60
CA GLU A 221 14.17 -6.56 -0.48
C GLU A 221 13.15 -5.47 -0.80
N MET A 222 11.99 -5.85 -1.36
CA MET A 222 10.92 -4.92 -1.75
C MET A 222 10.40 -4.09 -0.59
N ASP A 223 10.42 -4.62 0.64
CA ASP A 223 9.86 -3.96 1.80
C ASP A 223 10.59 -2.63 2.11
N LEU A 224 11.92 -2.66 2.22
CA LEU A 224 12.75 -1.49 2.50
C LEU A 224 12.79 -0.49 1.34
N HIS A 225 12.79 -0.98 0.10
CA HIS A 225 12.71 -0.10 -1.07
C HIS A 225 11.38 0.64 -1.15
N THR A 226 10.26 -0.08 -0.97
CA THR A 226 8.92 0.50 -1.07
C THR A 226 8.63 1.44 0.11
N ILE A 227 9.03 1.10 1.35
CA ILE A 227 8.82 2.02 2.47
C ILE A 227 9.62 3.32 2.33
N GLY A 228 10.85 3.26 1.82
CA GLY A 228 11.65 4.44 1.53
C GLY A 228 10.96 5.37 0.54
N ALA A 229 10.48 4.82 -0.59
CA ALA A 229 9.73 5.59 -1.58
C ALA A 229 8.42 6.16 -1.01
N ALA A 230 7.68 5.36 -0.24
CA ALA A 230 6.42 5.80 0.38
C ALA A 230 6.66 6.93 1.40
N PHE A 231 7.76 6.90 2.17
CA PHE A 231 8.10 8.00 3.06
C PHE A 231 8.34 9.31 2.31
N VAL A 232 9.10 9.27 1.21
CA VAL A 232 9.33 10.47 0.39
C VAL A 232 7.99 11.03 -0.09
N VAL A 233 7.08 10.17 -0.58
CA VAL A 233 5.74 10.58 -1.01
C VAL A 233 4.93 11.23 0.12
N VAL A 234 4.91 10.62 1.31
CA VAL A 234 4.12 11.13 2.44
C VAL A 234 4.69 12.44 2.99
N VAL A 235 6.02 12.57 3.02
CA VAL A 235 6.67 13.81 3.47
C VAL A 235 6.42 14.95 2.47
N VAL A 236 6.58 14.69 1.16
CA VAL A 236 6.33 15.67 0.10
C VAL A 236 4.84 16.03 -0.01
N GLY A 237 3.97 15.03 0.05
CA GLY A 237 2.51 15.21 -0.04
C GLY A 237 1.88 15.80 1.23
N GLY A 238 2.60 15.83 2.34
CA GLY A 238 2.11 16.27 3.63
C GLY A 238 1.49 15.14 4.44
N MET A 239 1.98 14.97 5.66
CA MET A 239 1.56 13.88 6.54
C MET A 239 0.08 14.00 6.93
N GLY A 240 -0.71 12.97 6.62
CA GLY A 240 -2.17 12.96 6.84
C GLY A 240 -2.99 13.56 5.71
N SER A 241 -2.37 13.98 4.60
CA SER A 241 -3.06 14.48 3.40
C SER A 241 -3.12 13.40 2.31
N LEU A 242 -4.30 12.84 2.06
CA LEU A 242 -4.50 11.87 0.99
C LEU A 242 -4.36 12.48 -0.43
N PRO A 243 -4.98 13.63 -0.75
CA PRO A 243 -4.80 14.24 -2.07
C PRO A 243 -3.35 14.65 -2.31
N GLY A 244 -2.68 15.14 -1.26
CA GLY A 244 -1.26 15.47 -1.31
C GLY A 244 -0.40 14.23 -1.58
N ALA A 245 -0.65 13.11 -0.92
CA ALA A 245 0.03 11.84 -1.19
C ALA A 245 -0.19 11.35 -2.62
N TYR A 246 -1.39 11.53 -3.20
CA TYR A 246 -1.66 11.17 -4.60
C TYR A 246 -0.86 12.02 -5.59
N VAL A 247 -0.87 13.35 -5.43
CA VAL A 247 -0.11 14.26 -6.29
C VAL A 247 1.39 14.00 -6.15
N ALA A 248 1.89 13.79 -4.93
CA ALA A 248 3.29 13.47 -4.69
C ALA A 248 3.70 12.12 -5.31
N ALA A 249 2.85 11.09 -5.21
CA ALA A 249 3.11 9.79 -5.83
C ALA A 249 3.21 9.89 -7.35
N LEU A 250 2.32 10.66 -7.99
CA LEU A 250 2.40 10.93 -9.43
C LEU A 250 3.71 11.63 -9.78
N LEU A 251 4.04 12.75 -9.12
CA LEU A 251 5.26 13.49 -9.42
C LEU A 251 6.52 12.65 -9.24
N ILE A 252 6.62 11.90 -8.14
CA ILE A 252 7.80 11.08 -7.85
C ILE A 252 7.91 9.91 -8.82
N ALA A 253 6.80 9.27 -9.19
CA ALA A 253 6.81 8.18 -10.16
C ALA A 253 7.15 8.66 -11.57
N GLU A 254 6.66 9.83 -12.00
CA GLU A 254 7.02 10.45 -13.28
C GLU A 254 8.50 10.82 -13.34
N ILE A 255 9.05 11.42 -12.27
CA ILE A 255 10.48 11.72 -12.19
C ILE A 255 11.30 10.44 -12.27
N LYS A 256 10.93 9.40 -11.51
CA LYS A 256 11.60 8.09 -11.55
C LYS A 256 11.48 7.41 -12.92
N ALA A 257 10.41 7.67 -13.66
CA ALA A 257 10.27 7.12 -14.99
C ALA A 257 11.21 7.83 -15.99
N VAL A 258 11.37 9.15 -15.89
CA VAL A 258 12.17 9.93 -16.85
C VAL A 258 13.69 9.83 -16.61
N CYS A 259 14.12 9.64 -15.36
CA CYS A 259 15.52 9.53 -14.96
C CYS A 259 16.06 8.09 -15.08
#